data_AF-A0A948UT49-F1
#
_entry.id   AF-A0A948UT49-F1
#
_cell.length_a   1.000
_cell.length_b   1.000
_cell.length_c   1.000
_cell.angle_alpha   90.00
_cell.angle_beta   90.00
_cell.angle_gamma   90.00
#
_symmetry.space_group_name_H-M   'P 1'
#
loop_
_entity.id
_entity.type
_entity.pdbx_description
1 polymer ?
#
loop_
_entity_poly.entity_id
_entity_poly.type
_entity_poly.pdbx_seq_one_letter_code
_entity_poly.pdbx_strand_id
1 'polypeptide(L)'
;MSLINVFTDYVVNKKSLKEYVELRKTLHERGEFNDELLCQAQDNLDRLKEEDREIYNGMYSVLKEIMRRDEGYFVEYPINFTREVLKLYEHGNTPKKVYEEYKRSIEHHGNNA
;
A
#
# COMPACT_ATOMS: atom_id res chain seq x y z
N MET A 1 -14.77 10.51 -10.33
CA MET A 1 -13.97 9.64 -9.43
C MET A 1 -13.09 10.57 -8.62
N SER A 2 -13.08 10.50 -7.29
CA SER A 2 -12.17 11.30 -6.45
C SER A 2 -10.74 10.77 -6.55
N LEU A 3 -9.75 11.61 -6.24
CA LEU A 3 -8.33 11.20 -6.24
C LEU A 3 -8.09 9.97 -5.36
N ILE A 4 -8.75 9.89 -4.21
CA ILE A 4 -8.63 8.76 -3.28
C ILE A 4 -9.18 7.45 -3.86
N ASN A 5 -10.25 7.50 -4.66
CA ASN A 5 -10.81 6.30 -5.31
C ASN A 5 -9.87 5.79 -6.40
N VAL A 6 -9.26 6.73 -7.15
CA VAL A 6 -8.24 6.39 -8.16
C VAL A 6 -7.01 5.78 -7.47
N PHE A 7 -6.51 6.39 -6.39
CA PHE A 7 -5.40 5.85 -5.62
C PHE A 7 -5.67 4.43 -5.10
N THR A 8 -6.86 4.23 -4.51
CA THR A 8 -7.29 2.93 -3.98
C THR A 8 -7.27 1.87 -5.08
N ASP A 9 -7.84 2.16 -6.25
CA ASP A 9 -7.81 1.26 -7.39
C ASP A 9 -6.38 0.93 -7.85
N TYR A 10 -5.48 1.93 -7.89
CA TYR A 10 -4.09 1.70 -8.28
C TYR A 10 -3.35 0.77 -7.32
N VAL A 11 -3.47 1.00 -6.00
CA VAL A 11 -2.81 0.16 -5.00
C VAL A 11 -3.40 -1.26 -5.03
N VAL A 12 -4.72 -1.40 -4.97
CA VAL A 12 -5.39 -2.71 -4.83
C VAL A 12 -5.20 -3.58 -6.05
N ASN A 13 -5.26 -2.99 -7.24
CA ASN A 13 -5.09 -3.71 -8.50
C ASN A 13 -3.63 -3.79 -8.96
N LYS A 14 -2.67 -3.45 -8.08
CA LYS A 14 -1.23 -3.55 -8.33
C LYS A 14 -0.79 -2.76 -9.58
N LYS A 15 -1.43 -1.62 -9.84
CA LYS A 15 -1.06 -0.71 -10.94
C LYS A 15 0.15 0.12 -10.52
N SER A 16 0.83 0.69 -11.51
CA SER A 16 2.04 1.48 -11.26
C SER A 16 1.73 2.77 -10.50
N LEU A 17 2.35 2.96 -9.33
CA LEU A 17 2.21 4.22 -8.59
C LEU A 17 2.89 5.39 -9.31
N LYS A 18 3.88 5.11 -10.18
CA LYS A 18 4.49 6.12 -11.06
C LYS A 18 3.50 6.61 -12.12
N GLU A 19 2.68 5.71 -12.67
CA GLU A 19 1.59 6.11 -13.58
C GLU A 19 0.52 6.91 -12.84
N TYR A 20 0.21 6.55 -11.59
CA TYR A 20 -0.72 7.32 -10.75
C TYR A 20 -0.19 8.75 -10.49
N VAL A 21 1.11 8.93 -10.28
CA VAL A 21 1.75 10.26 -10.15
C VAL A 21 1.53 11.11 -11.40
N GLU A 22 1.64 10.54 -12.60
CA GLU A 22 1.35 11.30 -13.82
C GLU A 22 -0.14 11.61 -13.96
N LEU A 23 -1.01 10.65 -13.66
CA LEU A 23 -2.47 10.83 -13.73
C LEU A 23 -2.95 11.93 -12.78
N ARG A 24 -2.48 11.93 -11.52
CA ARG A 24 -2.96 12.89 -10.51
C ARG A 24 -2.56 14.32 -10.78
N LYS A 25 -1.51 14.59 -11.58
CA LYS A 25 -1.18 15.96 -12.01
C LYS A 25 -2.34 16.63 -12.76
N THR A 26 -3.23 15.84 -13.36
CA THR A 26 -4.45 16.30 -14.05
C THR A 26 -5.65 16.49 -13.11
N LEU A 27 -5.55 15.99 -11.87
CA LEU A 27 -6.58 16.05 -10.85
C LEU A 27 -6.14 17.11 -9.83
N HIS A 28 -6.75 18.29 -9.82
CA HIS A 28 -6.39 19.42 -8.95
C HIS A 28 -6.70 19.19 -7.44
N GLU A 29 -6.43 17.99 -6.93
CA GLU A 29 -6.65 17.53 -5.55
C GLU A 29 -5.31 17.19 -4.89
N ARG A 30 -5.21 17.42 -3.58
CA ARG A 30 -4.03 17.00 -2.79
C ARG A 30 -4.23 15.56 -2.32
N GLY A 31 -3.27 14.70 -2.63
CA GLY A 31 -3.20 13.33 -2.11
C GLY A 31 -2.46 13.26 -0.78
N GLU A 32 -2.62 12.13 -0.09
CA GLU A 32 -1.94 11.83 1.18
C GLU A 32 -0.41 11.78 1.03
N PHE A 33 0.09 11.25 -0.09
CA PHE A 33 1.52 11.09 -0.36
C PHE A 33 1.99 12.09 -1.42
N ASN A 34 3.21 12.61 -1.29
CA ASN A 34 3.84 13.40 -2.35
C ASN A 34 4.37 12.47 -3.49
N ASP A 35 4.84 13.07 -4.60
CA ASP A 35 5.27 12.30 -5.78
C ASP A 35 6.49 11.41 -5.45
N GLU A 36 7.42 11.95 -4.66
CA GLU A 36 8.66 11.26 -4.27
C GLU A 36 8.36 9.99 -3.45
N LEU A 37 7.46 10.08 -2.47
CA LEU A 37 7.05 8.94 -1.64
C LEU A 37 6.32 7.88 -2.47
N LEU A 38 5.49 8.28 -3.45
CA LEU A 38 4.82 7.30 -4.32
C LEU A 38 5.80 6.58 -5.24
N CYS A 39 6.79 7.30 -5.77
CA CYS A 39 7.88 6.70 -6.54
C CYS A 39 8.73 5.76 -5.68
N GLN A 40 9.11 6.18 -4.47
CA GLN A 40 9.85 5.33 -3.52
C GLN A 40 9.06 4.08 -3.15
N ALA A 41 7.75 4.21 -2.91
CA ALA A 41 6.89 3.07 -2.62
C ALA A 41 6.85 2.08 -3.80
N GLN A 42 6.79 2.57 -5.05
CA GLN A 42 6.89 1.72 -6.24
C GLN A 42 8.25 1.00 -6.29
N ASP A 43 9.35 1.71 -6.07
CA ASP A 43 10.70 1.13 -6.12
C ASP A 43 10.88 0.05 -5.03
N ASN A 44 10.36 0.29 -3.83
CA ASN A 44 10.34 -0.69 -2.75
C ASN A 44 9.51 -1.94 -3.10
N LEU A 45 8.35 -1.77 -3.76
CA LEU A 45 7.51 -2.88 -4.22
C LEU A 45 8.19 -3.70 -5.32
N ASP A 46 8.83 -3.03 -6.27
CA ASP A 46 9.54 -3.68 -7.37
C ASP A 46 10.73 -4.47 -6.84
N ARG A 47 11.54 -3.87 -5.94
CA ARG A 47 12.63 -4.56 -5.24
C ARG A 47 12.13 -5.76 -4.44
N LEU A 48 11.07 -5.60 -3.65
CA LEU A 48 10.49 -6.68 -2.86
C LEU A 48 9.99 -7.84 -3.73
N LYS A 49 9.38 -7.54 -4.88
CA LYS A 49 8.88 -8.55 -5.84
C LYS A 49 10.01 -9.40 -6.42
N GLU A 50 11.21 -8.84 -6.56
CA GLU A 50 12.41 -9.53 -7.04
C GLU A 50 13.12 -10.31 -5.94
N GLU A 51 13.28 -9.72 -4.75
CA GLU A 51 14.01 -10.33 -3.63
C GLU A 51 13.19 -11.39 -2.87
N ASP A 52 11.93 -11.11 -2.58
CA ASP A 52 11.05 -11.97 -1.78
C ASP A 52 9.60 -11.88 -2.26
N ARG A 53 9.31 -12.65 -3.32
CA ARG A 53 7.99 -12.71 -3.92
C ARG A 53 6.92 -13.27 -2.98
N GLU A 54 7.31 -14.08 -1.98
CA GLU A 54 6.36 -14.61 -1.00
C GLU A 54 5.81 -13.48 -0.13
N ILE A 55 6.70 -12.64 0.42
CA ILE A 55 6.30 -11.48 1.22
C ILE A 55 5.54 -10.45 0.38
N TYR A 56 6.01 -10.17 -0.84
CA TYR A 56 5.27 -9.30 -1.77
C TYR A 56 3.81 -9.75 -1.92
N ASN A 57 3.60 -11.03 -2.23
CA ASN A 57 2.26 -11.60 -2.39
C ASN A 57 1.49 -11.62 -1.07
N GLY A 58 2.16 -11.88 0.05
CA GLY A 58 1.60 -11.86 1.40
C GLY A 58 1.01 -10.49 1.75
N MET A 59 1.78 -9.42 1.59
CA MET A 59 1.32 -8.05 1.87
C MET A 59 0.06 -7.70 1.06
N TYR A 60 0.03 -8.01 -0.25
CA TYR A 60 -1.16 -7.79 -1.07
C TYR A 60 -2.34 -8.70 -0.71
N SER A 61 -2.07 -9.93 -0.28
CA SER A 61 -3.13 -10.85 0.15
C SER A 61 -3.81 -10.34 1.41
N VAL A 62 -3.03 -9.81 2.37
CA VAL A 62 -3.53 -9.16 3.57
C VAL A 62 -4.39 -7.93 3.22
N LEU A 63 -3.91 -7.04 2.34
CA LEU A 63 -4.69 -5.88 1.86
C LEU A 63 -6.02 -6.31 1.22
N LYS A 64 -6.00 -7.35 0.38
CA LYS A 64 -7.22 -7.84 -0.28
C LYS A 64 -8.19 -8.46 0.73
N GLU A 65 -7.68 -9.16 1.73
CA GLU A 65 -8.50 -9.78 2.76
C GLU A 65 -9.24 -8.75 3.61
N ILE A 66 -8.53 -7.71 4.09
CA ILE A 66 -9.15 -6.64 4.88
C ILE A 66 -10.18 -5.86 4.07
N MET A 67 -9.85 -5.54 2.82
CA MET A 67 -10.80 -4.83 1.97
C MET A 67 -12.03 -5.67 1.65
N ARG A 68 -11.91 -6.99 1.56
CA ARG A 68 -13.08 -7.86 1.39
C ARG A 68 -13.96 -7.91 2.66
N ARG A 69 -13.35 -7.91 3.85
CA ARG A 69 -14.10 -7.95 5.12
C ARG A 69 -14.91 -6.68 5.33
N ASP A 70 -14.37 -5.54 4.92
CA ASP A 70 -15.01 -4.22 5.06
C ASP A 70 -15.67 -3.73 3.76
N GLU A 71 -16.04 -4.67 2.87
CA GLU A 71 -16.76 -4.42 1.60
C GLU A 71 -16.11 -3.39 0.65
N GLY A 72 -14.81 -3.10 0.83
CA GLY A 72 -14.03 -2.19 0.00
C GLY A 72 -14.25 -0.71 0.29
N TYR A 73 -14.95 -0.37 1.38
CA TYR A 73 -15.31 1.03 1.68
C TYR A 73 -14.22 1.83 2.41
N PHE A 74 -13.20 1.18 2.96
CA PHE A 74 -12.22 1.85 3.83
C PHE A 74 -10.96 2.28 3.08
N VAL A 75 -10.92 3.57 2.72
CA VAL A 75 -9.81 4.21 1.98
C VAL A 75 -8.49 4.26 2.77
N GLU A 76 -8.52 4.05 4.08
CA GLU A 76 -7.30 4.05 4.90
C GLU A 76 -6.45 2.79 4.68
N TYR A 77 -7.02 1.69 4.18
CA TYR A 77 -6.26 0.45 3.97
C TYR A 77 -5.19 0.57 2.87
N PRO A 78 -5.49 1.11 1.68
CA PRO A 78 -4.46 1.47 0.71
C PRO A 78 -3.41 2.44 1.27
N ILE A 79 -3.83 3.42 2.06
CA ILE A 79 -2.91 4.40 2.68
C ILE A 79 -1.95 3.69 3.64
N ASN A 80 -2.49 2.89 4.56
CA ASN A 80 -1.70 2.15 5.54
C ASN A 80 -0.78 1.13 4.86
N PHE A 81 -1.26 0.44 3.82
CA PHE A 81 -0.42 -0.43 3.00
C PHE A 81 0.77 0.34 2.42
N THR A 82 0.55 1.50 1.80
CA THR A 82 1.64 2.32 1.24
C THR A 82 2.60 2.81 2.32
N ARG A 83 2.13 3.15 3.52
CA ARG A 83 3.00 3.48 4.66
C ARG A 83 3.88 2.31 5.07
N GLU A 84 3.37 1.08 5.11
CA GLU A 84 4.19 -0.09 5.41
C GLU A 84 5.21 -0.36 4.30
N VAL A 85 4.81 -0.21 3.03
CA VAL A 85 5.73 -0.32 1.89
C VAL A 85 6.89 0.69 2.00
N LEU A 86 6.62 1.92 2.44
CA LEU A 86 7.66 2.94 2.63
C LEU A 86 8.68 2.56 3.72
N LYS A 87 8.24 1.86 4.78
CA LYS A 87 9.14 1.37 5.84
C LYS A 87 10.06 0.24 5.40
N LEU A 88 9.81 -0.40 4.26
CA LEU A 88 10.69 -1.43 3.72
C LEU A 88 12.07 -0.84 3.48
N TYR A 89 13.10 -1.55 3.95
CA TYR A 89 14.51 -1.18 3.79
C TYR A 89 14.95 0.10 4.52
N GLU A 90 14.05 0.82 5.19
CA GLU A 90 14.41 1.93 6.08
C GLU A 90 14.96 1.42 7.41
N HIS A 91 15.95 2.11 7.97
CA HIS A 91 16.45 1.89 9.35
C HIS A 91 16.80 0.41 9.69
N GLY A 92 17.21 -0.38 8.69
CA GLY A 92 17.53 -1.81 8.88
C GLY A 92 16.30 -2.73 8.98
N ASN A 93 15.11 -2.23 8.66
CA ASN A 93 13.91 -3.06 8.56
C ASN A 93 14.05 -4.07 7.41
N THR A 94 13.80 -5.33 7.74
CA THR A 94 13.72 -6.40 6.74
C THR A 94 12.27 -6.51 6.24
N PRO A 95 12.05 -6.96 4.99
CA PRO A 95 10.70 -7.18 4.47
C PRO A 95 9.84 -8.07 5.38
N LYS A 96 10.44 -9.10 5.96
CA LYS A 96 9.75 -10.01 6.88
C LYS A 96 9.24 -9.30 8.12
N LYS A 97 10.05 -8.43 8.72
CA LYS A 97 9.65 -7.68 9.91
C LYS A 97 8.46 -6.76 9.62
N VAL A 98 8.53 -6.00 8.53
CA VAL A 98 7.46 -5.09 8.11
C VAL A 98 6.17 -5.87 7.81
N TYR A 99 6.27 -7.00 7.13
CA TYR A 99 5.11 -7.84 6.83
C TYR A 99 4.43 -8.39 8.09
N GLU A 100 5.19 -8.91 9.05
CA GLU A 100 4.64 -9.42 10.31
C GLU A 100 3.99 -8.29 11.13
N GLU A 101 4.60 -7.10 11.18
CA GLU A 101 4.02 -5.93 11.84
C GLU A 101 2.73 -5.47 11.15
N TYR A 102 2.71 -5.44 9.82
CA TYR A 102 1.53 -5.11 9.02
C TYR A 102 0.38 -6.09 9.27
N LYS A 103 0.67 -7.39 9.31
CA LYS A 103 -0.34 -8.41 9.61
C LYS A 103 -0.91 -8.24 11.02
N ARG A 104 -0.07 -7.98 12.02
CA ARG A 104 -0.50 -7.76 13.41
C ARG A 104 -1.37 -6.51 13.57
N SER A 105 -1.01 -5.40 12.91
CA SER A 105 -1.77 -4.15 13.05
C SER A 105 -3.22 -4.32 12.59
N ILE A 106 -3.43 -5.17 11.59
CA ILE A 106 -4.74 -5.57 11.07
C ILE A 106 -5.48 -6.53 12.01
N GLU A 107 -4.80 -7.55 12.55
CA GLU A 107 -5.41 -8.49 13.50
C GLU A 107 -5.90 -7.79 14.77
N HIS A 108 -5.19 -6.77 15.25
CA HIS A 108 -5.61 -5.97 16.40
C HIS A 108 -6.81 -5.06 16.12
N HIS A 109 -7.01 -4.61 14.87
CA HIS A 109 -8.20 -3.84 14.50
C HIS A 109 -9.46 -4.72 14.44
N GLY A 110 -9.32 -6.01 14.11
CA GLY A 110 -10.44 -6.96 14.04
C GLY A 110 -11.01 -7.45 15.38
N ASN A 111 -10.30 -7.22 16.50
CA ASN A 111 -10.77 -7.62 17.85
C ASN A 111 -11.56 -6.51 18.59
N ASN A 112 -11.74 -5.34 17.96
CA ASN A 112 -12.51 -4.22 18.51
C ASN A 112 -13.77 -3.88 17.67
N ALA A 113 -14.20 -4.78 16.78
CA ALA A 113 -15.44 -4.66 15.99
C ALA A 113 -16.57 -5.48 16.61
#